data_AF-A0AAD1TBV1-F1
#
_entry.id   AF-A0AAD1TBV1-F1
#
_cell.length_a   1.000
_cell.length_b   1.000
_cell.length_c   1.000
_cell.angle_alpha   90.00
_cell.angle_beta   90.00
_cell.angle_gamma   90.00
#
_symmetry.space_group_name_H-M   'P 1'
#
loop_
_entity.id
_entity.type
_entity.pdbx_description
1 polymer ?
#
loop_
_entity_poly.entity_id
_entity_poly.type
_entity_poly.pdbx_seq_one_letter_code
_entity_poly.pdbx_strand_id
1 'polypeptide(L)'
;MKLLLICVLLVAVAAFEDDDDKIVGGYVCTKNSLPYIVSLNIGYHYCGGSLITSQWVLSAAHCYKPSFQVPRIEVNGIWKVTFGFDEPVAAFGDDDDKIVGGYTCTKNSVPYIVSLNIGYHDCGGSLITSQWVLSAAHCYRVSFQVRLGEHNIAVSEGTEQFINSAKVIKHPNYNSRSPDNDIMLIKLASPATLNSYVTTVPLPSSCASAGTRCLIAGWGNTLSSGTNYPDLLQCLDAPILTTRECSISYPGKITGNMFCAGFIEGGKDACQGDSGGPVICNGQLQGVVSWGYGCALRNYPGVYTKVCNYIDWIQNTIASN
;
A
#
# COMPACT_ATOMS: atom_id res chain seq x y z
N MET A 1 -53.23 -47.45 -30.37
CA MET A 1 -53.14 -47.31 -28.91
C MET A 1 -52.65 -45.91 -28.60
N LYS A 2 -53.53 -44.98 -28.19
CA LYS A 2 -53.15 -43.82 -27.39
C LYS A 2 -54.41 -43.23 -26.76
N LEU A 3 -54.43 -43.43 -25.45
CA LEU A 3 -55.41 -43.01 -24.47
C LEU A 3 -55.40 -41.47 -24.38
N LEU A 4 -56.59 -40.90 -24.18
CA LEU A 4 -56.78 -39.62 -23.53
C LEU A 4 -55.92 -39.53 -22.27
N LEU A 5 -55.43 -38.33 -21.93
CA LEU A 5 -55.64 -37.84 -20.58
C LEU A 5 -55.69 -36.31 -20.55
N ILE A 6 -56.82 -35.85 -20.02
CA ILE A 6 -57.19 -34.47 -19.75
C ILE A 6 -56.62 -34.08 -18.39
N CYS A 7 -55.90 -32.95 -18.40
CA CYS A 7 -55.92 -31.85 -17.43
C CYS A 7 -56.37 -32.13 -15.98
N VAL A 8 -55.49 -31.90 -15.00
CA VAL A 8 -55.85 -31.22 -13.73
C VAL A 8 -54.67 -30.38 -13.26
N LEU A 9 -54.94 -29.08 -13.10
CA LEU A 9 -54.12 -28.06 -12.44
C LEU A 9 -53.76 -28.45 -11.00
N LEU A 10 -52.49 -28.32 -10.66
CA LEU A 10 -52.05 -27.98 -9.31
C LEU A 10 -51.26 -26.68 -9.40
N VAL A 11 -51.96 -25.56 -9.25
CA VAL A 11 -51.34 -24.25 -8.99
C VAL A 11 -50.90 -24.28 -7.53
N ALA A 12 -49.64 -24.64 -7.31
CA ALA A 12 -48.96 -24.31 -6.07
C ALA A 12 -48.54 -22.84 -6.15
N VAL A 13 -49.12 -22.07 -5.23
CA VAL A 13 -48.71 -20.78 -4.68
C VAL A 13 -47.49 -20.15 -5.35
N ALA A 14 -47.72 -19.02 -6.02
CA ALA A 14 -46.69 -18.07 -6.38
C ALA A 14 -45.96 -17.61 -5.11
N ALA A 15 -44.79 -18.19 -4.86
CA ALA A 15 -43.74 -17.44 -4.20
C ALA A 15 -43.20 -16.50 -5.27
N PHE A 16 -43.53 -15.22 -5.11
CA PHE A 16 -42.77 -14.14 -5.71
C PHE A 16 -41.35 -14.26 -5.18
N GLU A 17 -40.48 -14.96 -5.92
CA GLU A 17 -39.05 -14.81 -5.76
C GLU A 17 -38.63 -13.66 -6.65
N ASP A 18 -38.13 -12.62 -6.00
CA ASP A 18 -37.66 -11.35 -6.54
C ASP A 18 -37.00 -11.51 -7.92
N ASP A 19 -37.66 -10.91 -8.93
CA ASP A 19 -37.08 -10.63 -10.24
C ASP A 19 -35.96 -9.59 -10.07
N ASP A 20 -34.78 -10.04 -9.65
CA ASP A 20 -33.53 -9.34 -9.96
C ASP A 20 -33.14 -9.66 -11.41
N ASP A 21 -33.99 -9.24 -12.35
CA ASP A 21 -33.67 -9.27 -13.77
C ASP A 21 -32.57 -8.26 -14.03
N LYS A 22 -31.33 -8.76 -14.06
CA LYS A 22 -30.10 -7.98 -14.32
C LYS A 22 -30.04 -7.40 -15.74
N ILE A 23 -31.11 -7.57 -16.54
CA ILE A 23 -31.33 -6.95 -17.84
C ILE A 23 -32.74 -6.35 -17.86
N VAL A 24 -32.83 -5.02 -17.83
CA VAL A 24 -34.10 -4.27 -17.78
C VAL A 24 -34.97 -4.57 -19.00
N GLY A 25 -36.18 -5.09 -18.76
CA GLY A 25 -37.13 -5.48 -19.82
C GLY A 25 -36.81 -6.79 -20.54
N GLY A 26 -35.88 -7.59 -19.98
CA GLY A 26 -35.54 -8.92 -20.46
C GLY A 26 -36.51 -10.00 -20.00
N TYR A 27 -36.14 -11.25 -20.23
CA TYR A 27 -36.79 -12.43 -19.66
C TYR A 27 -35.74 -13.48 -19.32
N VAL A 28 -36.01 -14.30 -18.32
CA VAL A 28 -35.12 -15.39 -17.91
C VAL A 28 -35.04 -16.44 -19.03
N CYS A 29 -33.82 -16.72 -19.48
CA CYS A 29 -33.57 -17.75 -20.49
C CYS A 29 -33.90 -19.14 -19.95
N THR A 30 -34.50 -19.99 -20.79
CA THR A 30 -34.69 -21.42 -20.47
C THR A 30 -33.34 -22.08 -20.17
N LYS A 31 -33.28 -22.92 -19.13
CA LYS A 31 -32.03 -23.59 -18.72
C LYS A 31 -31.35 -24.28 -19.90
N ASN A 32 -30.06 -23.97 -20.10
CA ASN A 32 -29.19 -24.48 -21.18
C ASN A 32 -29.56 -24.04 -22.62
N SER A 33 -30.45 -23.05 -22.81
CA SER A 33 -30.81 -22.56 -24.15
C SER A 33 -29.68 -21.80 -24.85
N LEU A 34 -28.71 -21.27 -24.09
CA LEU A 34 -27.56 -20.51 -24.58
C LEU A 34 -26.25 -21.16 -24.12
N PRO A 35 -25.81 -22.27 -24.74
CA PRO A 35 -24.69 -23.07 -24.26
C PRO A 35 -23.31 -22.38 -24.41
N TYR A 36 -23.27 -21.24 -25.10
CA TYR A 36 -22.07 -20.44 -25.32
C TYR A 36 -21.96 -19.22 -24.41
N ILE A 37 -22.94 -18.96 -23.52
CA ILE A 37 -22.86 -17.81 -22.61
C ILE A 37 -21.88 -18.09 -21.46
N VAL A 38 -21.06 -17.09 -21.12
CA VAL A 38 -20.01 -17.19 -20.10
C VAL A 38 -20.20 -16.11 -19.04
N SER A 39 -20.03 -16.48 -17.77
CA SER A 39 -20.02 -15.56 -16.63
C SER A 39 -18.57 -15.32 -16.18
N LEU A 40 -18.11 -14.07 -16.26
CA LEU A 40 -16.82 -13.65 -15.72
C LEU A 40 -17.01 -13.27 -14.25
N ASN A 41 -16.25 -13.92 -13.36
CA ASN A 41 -16.45 -13.86 -11.93
C ASN A 41 -15.11 -13.84 -11.17
N ILE A 42 -15.01 -13.03 -10.12
CA ILE A 42 -13.84 -12.90 -9.22
C ILE A 42 -14.24 -13.05 -7.73
N GLY A 43 -15.17 -13.97 -7.44
CA GLY A 43 -15.90 -14.08 -6.17
C GLY A 43 -17.34 -13.54 -6.25
N TYR A 44 -17.63 -12.71 -7.25
CA TYR A 44 -18.97 -12.28 -7.67
C TYR A 44 -18.98 -12.01 -9.18
N HIS A 45 -20.16 -12.03 -9.81
CA HIS A 45 -20.31 -11.77 -11.25
C HIS A 45 -20.06 -10.30 -11.54
N TYR A 46 -19.19 -10.01 -12.52
CA TYR A 46 -18.88 -8.64 -12.90
C TYR A 46 -19.05 -8.35 -14.40
N CYS A 47 -18.91 -9.36 -15.27
CA CYS A 47 -19.13 -9.20 -16.72
C CYS A 47 -19.65 -10.49 -17.36
N GLY A 48 -20.35 -10.35 -18.49
CA GLY A 48 -20.70 -11.46 -19.38
C GLY A 48 -19.67 -11.68 -20.49
N GLY A 49 -19.76 -12.82 -21.16
CA GLY A 49 -18.96 -13.15 -22.34
C GLY A 49 -19.62 -14.23 -23.18
N SER A 50 -19.02 -14.52 -24.34
CA SER A 50 -19.42 -15.61 -25.23
C SER A 50 -18.23 -16.51 -25.52
N LEU A 51 -18.42 -17.81 -25.37
CA LEU A 51 -17.43 -18.81 -25.76
C LEU A 51 -17.38 -18.88 -27.29
N ILE A 52 -16.23 -18.54 -27.86
CA ILE A 52 -16.03 -18.55 -29.32
C ILE A 52 -15.25 -19.78 -29.79
N THR A 53 -14.48 -20.40 -28.89
CA THR A 53 -13.83 -21.71 -29.10
C THR A 53 -13.71 -22.43 -27.75
N SER A 54 -13.25 -23.68 -27.73
CA SER A 54 -13.00 -24.42 -26.49
C SER A 54 -11.99 -23.76 -25.53
N GLN A 55 -11.25 -22.75 -25.99
CA GLN A 55 -10.21 -22.08 -25.20
C GLN A 55 -10.32 -20.55 -25.18
N TRP A 56 -11.29 -19.96 -25.89
CA TRP A 56 -11.39 -18.51 -26.04
C TRP A 56 -12.78 -18.00 -25.71
N VAL A 57 -12.82 -16.98 -24.84
CA VAL A 57 -14.03 -16.22 -24.49
C VAL A 57 -13.89 -14.80 -25.04
N LEU A 58 -14.89 -14.39 -25.83
CA LEU A 58 -15.04 -13.01 -26.28
C LEU A 58 -15.84 -12.23 -25.24
N SER A 59 -15.29 -11.09 -24.79
CA SER A 59 -15.96 -10.15 -23.89
C SER A 59 -15.53 -8.72 -24.20
N ALA A 60 -16.17 -7.73 -23.58
CA ALA A 60 -15.83 -6.33 -23.77
C ALA A 60 -14.43 -6.04 -23.19
N ALA A 61 -13.63 -5.23 -23.88
CA ALA A 61 -12.26 -4.95 -23.46
C ALA A 61 -12.15 -4.33 -22.05
N HIS A 62 -13.15 -3.54 -21.62
CA HIS A 62 -13.18 -2.97 -20.27
C HIS A 62 -13.44 -4.01 -19.16
N CYS A 63 -13.86 -5.23 -19.53
CA CYS A 63 -13.99 -6.37 -18.62
C CYS A 63 -12.66 -7.11 -18.42
N TYR A 64 -11.61 -6.76 -19.18
CA TYR A 64 -10.28 -7.31 -19.00
C TYR A 64 -9.61 -6.71 -17.75
N LYS A 65 -9.20 -7.58 -16.82
CA LYS A 65 -8.52 -7.21 -15.58
C LYS A 65 -7.15 -7.90 -15.54
N PRO A 66 -6.03 -7.17 -15.71
CA PRO A 66 -4.71 -7.76 -15.90
C PRO A 66 -4.09 -8.39 -14.64
N SER A 67 -4.72 -8.25 -13.48
CA SER A 67 -4.22 -8.72 -12.17
C SER A 67 -4.55 -10.18 -11.83
N PHE A 68 -5.08 -10.98 -12.76
CA PHE A 68 -5.40 -12.40 -12.55
C PHE A 68 -4.75 -13.27 -13.64
N GLN A 69 -3.88 -14.22 -13.27
CA GLN A 69 -3.24 -15.12 -14.23
C GLN A 69 -4.03 -16.43 -14.44
N VAL A 70 -4.34 -16.66 -15.72
CA VAL A 70 -4.91 -17.83 -16.44
C VAL A 70 -6.20 -18.47 -15.90
N PRO A 71 -7.34 -18.38 -16.62
CA PRO A 71 -8.61 -18.98 -16.21
C PRO A 71 -8.60 -20.52 -16.34
N ARG A 72 -9.07 -21.25 -15.30
CA ARG A 72 -9.52 -22.64 -15.45
C ARG A 72 -10.99 -22.67 -15.84
N ILE A 73 -11.30 -23.49 -16.84
CA ILE A 73 -12.65 -23.66 -17.37
C ILE A 73 -13.21 -24.97 -16.80
N GLU A 74 -14.19 -24.90 -15.89
CA GLU A 74 -14.94 -26.08 -15.44
C GLU A 74 -16.25 -26.24 -16.24
N VAL A 75 -16.48 -27.45 -16.75
CA VAL A 75 -17.62 -27.76 -17.62
C VAL A 75 -18.64 -28.60 -16.87
N ASN A 76 -19.58 -27.94 -16.19
CA ASN A 76 -20.77 -28.59 -15.61
C ASN A 76 -22.04 -27.78 -15.91
N GLY A 77 -22.39 -27.70 -17.20
CA GLY A 77 -23.66 -27.15 -17.70
C GLY A 77 -23.78 -25.62 -17.76
N ILE A 78 -22.93 -24.88 -17.03
CA ILE A 78 -22.70 -23.43 -17.16
C ILE A 78 -21.19 -23.20 -17.02
N TRP A 79 -20.58 -22.46 -17.95
CA TRP A 79 -19.16 -22.13 -17.90
C TRP A 79 -18.87 -21.20 -16.72
N LYS A 80 -18.21 -21.74 -15.68
CA LYS A 80 -17.72 -21.00 -14.53
C LYS A 80 -16.19 -20.98 -14.56
N VAL A 81 -15.62 -19.80 -14.33
CA VAL A 81 -14.19 -19.60 -14.08
C VAL A 81 -14.02 -19.37 -12.59
N THR A 82 -13.23 -20.18 -11.90
CA THR A 82 -12.99 -20.07 -10.44
C THR A 82 -11.49 -20.12 -10.19
N PHE A 83 -11.01 -19.27 -9.28
CA PHE A 83 -9.60 -19.13 -8.92
C PHE A 83 -9.38 -19.73 -7.52
N GLY A 84 -8.48 -20.70 -7.38
CA GLY A 84 -8.17 -21.38 -6.10
C GLY A 84 -6.71 -21.87 -6.04
N PHE A 85 -6.13 -21.83 -4.83
CA PHE A 85 -4.75 -22.18 -4.50
C PHE A 85 -4.64 -23.64 -4.03
N ASP A 86 -3.55 -24.33 -4.38
CA ASP A 86 -3.02 -25.50 -3.66
C ASP A 86 -1.49 -25.64 -3.88
N GLU A 87 -0.76 -25.82 -2.78
CA GLU A 87 0.69 -26.12 -2.61
C GLU A 87 1.03 -27.61 -2.88
N PRO A 88 2.30 -28.10 -2.80
CA PRO A 88 3.63 -27.46 -2.91
C PRO A 88 4.53 -28.14 -3.97
N VAL A 89 5.47 -27.40 -4.59
CA VAL A 89 6.69 -28.02 -5.16
C VAL A 89 7.90 -27.09 -5.10
N ALA A 90 9.04 -27.69 -4.77
CA ALA A 90 10.24 -27.08 -4.26
C ALA A 90 11.01 -26.17 -5.25
N ALA A 91 11.51 -25.09 -4.65
CA ALA A 91 12.77 -24.36 -4.89
C ALA A 91 13.15 -24.01 -6.34
N PHE A 92 13.13 -22.71 -6.67
CA PHE A 92 14.26 -21.96 -7.24
C PHE A 92 14.00 -20.45 -7.13
N GLY A 93 14.85 -19.74 -6.37
CA GLY A 93 15.13 -18.30 -6.50
C GLY A 93 14.17 -17.32 -5.84
N ASP A 94 14.61 -16.75 -4.71
CA ASP A 94 14.11 -15.48 -4.16
C ASP A 94 14.10 -14.38 -5.22
N ASP A 95 12.93 -13.80 -5.49
CA ASP A 95 12.78 -12.41 -5.92
C ASP A 95 11.67 -11.79 -5.04
N ASP A 96 12.03 -11.53 -3.78
CA ASP A 96 11.23 -10.74 -2.86
C ASP A 96 11.31 -9.25 -3.26
N ASP A 97 10.46 -8.81 -4.20
CA ASP A 97 10.33 -7.38 -4.59
C ASP A 97 9.16 -6.71 -3.84
N LYS A 98 9.41 -5.99 -2.73
CA LYS A 98 8.38 -5.22 -1.98
C LYS A 98 8.99 -3.98 -1.27
N ILE A 99 8.21 -2.89 -1.07
CA ILE A 99 8.43 -1.51 -1.63
C ILE A 99 8.53 -1.64 -3.16
N VAL A 100 8.01 -0.70 -3.97
CA VAL A 100 8.04 -0.91 -5.44
C VAL A 100 9.49 -1.12 -5.86
N GLY A 101 9.83 -2.34 -6.32
CA GLY A 101 11.20 -2.81 -6.62
C GLY A 101 12.22 -2.78 -5.47
N GLY A 102 11.74 -2.87 -4.22
CA GLY A 102 12.52 -3.02 -2.98
C GLY A 102 12.74 -4.48 -2.58
N TYR A 103 12.93 -4.76 -1.30
CA TYR A 103 13.07 -6.11 -0.74
C TYR A 103 12.51 -6.21 0.68
N THR A 104 12.13 -7.43 1.10
CA THR A 104 11.73 -7.69 2.49
C THR A 104 12.92 -7.37 3.43
N CYS A 105 12.73 -6.41 4.35
CA CYS A 105 13.76 -6.10 5.32
C CYS A 105 14.08 -7.34 6.16
N THR A 106 15.33 -7.51 6.58
CA THR A 106 15.62 -8.52 7.60
C THR A 106 14.83 -8.21 8.88
N LYS A 107 14.23 -9.22 9.50
CA LYS A 107 13.43 -9.04 10.72
C LYS A 107 14.21 -8.24 11.78
N ASN A 108 13.58 -7.19 12.31
CA ASN A 108 14.13 -6.26 13.30
C ASN A 108 15.38 -5.46 12.85
N SER A 109 15.73 -5.42 11.56
CA SER A 109 16.90 -4.66 11.06
C SER A 109 16.69 -3.14 11.03
N VAL A 110 15.45 -2.68 11.15
CA VAL A 110 15.06 -1.26 11.15
C VAL A 110 14.40 -0.89 12.49
N PRO A 111 15.10 -1.02 13.64
CA PRO A 111 14.50 -0.97 14.98
C PRO A 111 13.93 0.40 15.41
N TYR A 112 14.14 1.45 14.61
CA TYR A 112 13.62 2.79 14.83
C TYR A 112 12.33 3.08 14.04
N ILE A 113 11.92 2.20 13.14
CA ILE A 113 10.68 2.40 12.39
C ILE A 113 9.47 2.17 13.30
N VAL A 114 8.41 2.94 13.07
CA VAL A 114 7.13 2.75 13.75
C VAL A 114 5.98 2.71 12.75
N SER A 115 4.95 1.97 13.08
CA SER A 115 3.67 1.96 12.38
C SER A 115 2.69 2.86 13.14
N LEU A 116 2.16 3.89 12.45
CA LEU A 116 1.12 4.76 12.96
C LEU A 116 -0.23 4.13 12.65
N ASN A 117 -0.90 3.63 13.69
CA ASN A 117 -2.10 2.84 13.56
C ASN A 117 -3.35 3.60 14.06
N ILE A 118 -4.44 3.53 13.29
CA ILE A 118 -5.77 4.10 13.61
C ILE A 118 -6.89 3.04 13.56
N GLY A 119 -6.55 1.79 13.85
CA GLY A 119 -7.37 0.59 13.57
C GLY A 119 -6.77 -0.24 12.43
N TYR A 120 -5.97 0.39 11.58
CA TYR A 120 -5.12 -0.21 10.54
C TYR A 120 -3.86 0.66 10.38
N HIS A 121 -2.83 0.14 9.71
CA HIS A 121 -1.62 0.92 9.38
C HIS A 121 -1.95 2.05 8.41
N ASP A 122 -1.71 3.30 8.80
CA ASP A 122 -2.02 4.49 8.00
C ASP A 122 -0.74 5.14 7.44
N CYS A 123 0.30 5.23 8.26
CA CYS A 123 1.59 5.83 7.90
C CYS A 123 2.74 5.20 8.70
N GLY A 124 3.97 5.44 8.22
CA GLY A 124 5.20 5.19 8.96
C GLY A 124 5.61 6.35 9.88
N GLY A 125 6.68 6.10 10.62
CA GLY A 125 7.37 7.09 11.46
C GLY A 125 8.75 6.62 11.88
N SER A 126 9.51 7.50 12.53
CA SER A 126 10.83 7.22 13.07
C SER A 126 10.90 7.58 14.56
N LEU A 127 11.27 6.63 15.42
CA LEU A 127 11.54 6.91 16.82
C LEU A 127 12.87 7.68 16.95
N ILE A 128 12.81 8.94 17.40
CA ILE A 128 14.00 9.82 17.52
C ILE A 128 14.47 10.02 18.96
N THR A 129 13.60 9.74 19.93
CA THR A 129 13.92 9.60 21.36
C THR A 129 13.02 8.50 21.94
N SER A 130 13.22 8.05 23.18
CA SER A 130 12.31 7.08 23.79
C SER A 130 10.84 7.54 23.87
N GLN A 131 10.54 8.84 23.76
CA GLN A 131 9.16 9.35 23.88
C GLN A 131 8.69 10.18 22.68
N TRP A 132 9.48 10.25 21.61
CA TRP A 132 9.16 11.10 20.45
C TRP A 132 9.39 10.39 19.13
N VAL A 133 8.37 10.46 18.27
CA VAL A 133 8.39 9.97 16.89
C VAL A 133 8.32 11.14 15.93
N LEU A 134 9.12 11.09 14.87
CA LEU A 134 9.07 11.98 13.72
C LEU A 134 8.30 11.31 12.57
N SER A 135 7.41 12.04 11.91
CA SER A 135 6.62 11.54 10.77
C SER A 135 6.23 12.72 9.85
N ALA A 136 5.41 12.48 8.84
CA ALA A 136 4.94 13.50 7.89
C ALA A 136 3.69 14.22 8.41
N ALA A 137 3.59 15.53 8.19
CA ALA A 137 2.44 16.33 8.65
C ALA A 137 1.13 15.95 7.95
N HIS A 138 1.18 15.49 6.70
CA HIS A 138 0.00 15.04 5.97
C HIS A 138 -0.61 13.76 6.55
N CYS A 139 0.16 12.98 7.32
CA CYS A 139 -0.34 11.81 8.04
C CYS A 139 -1.20 12.21 9.26
N TYR A 140 -1.22 13.47 9.69
CA TYR A 140 -1.85 13.91 10.93
C TYR A 140 -3.23 13.31 11.19
N ARG A 141 -3.39 12.79 12.41
CA ARG A 141 -4.66 12.38 13.03
C ARG A 141 -4.70 12.96 14.44
N VAL A 142 -5.90 12.99 15.04
CA VAL A 142 -6.09 13.48 16.42
C VAL A 142 -5.33 12.60 17.43
N SER A 143 -5.28 11.30 17.16
CA SER A 143 -4.60 10.30 17.99
C SER A 143 -4.14 9.12 17.16
N PHE A 144 -3.04 8.51 17.56
CA PHE A 144 -2.53 7.25 17.03
C PHE A 144 -2.31 6.24 18.14
N GLN A 145 -2.44 4.96 17.82
CA GLN A 145 -1.68 3.92 18.48
C GLN A 145 -0.35 3.78 17.74
N VAL A 146 0.75 4.19 18.37
CA VAL A 146 2.09 4.03 17.80
C VAL A 146 2.58 2.62 18.11
N ARG A 147 2.89 1.85 17.06
CA ARG A 147 3.40 0.49 17.18
C ARG A 147 4.89 0.45 16.84
N LEU A 148 5.69 0.04 17.81
CA LEU A 148 7.15 -0.09 17.69
C LEU A 148 7.54 -1.57 17.71
N GLY A 149 8.69 -1.92 17.16
CA GLY A 149 9.20 -3.30 17.18
C GLY A 149 8.42 -4.26 16.28
N GLU A 150 7.68 -3.71 15.32
CA GLU A 150 6.91 -4.43 14.30
C GLU A 150 7.85 -4.87 13.16
N HIS A 151 7.66 -6.09 12.67
CA HIS A 151 8.16 -6.51 11.35
C HIS A 151 7.01 -7.03 10.48
N ASN A 152 6.19 -7.95 11.01
CA ASN A 152 4.92 -8.34 10.42
C ASN A 152 3.74 -7.61 11.11
N ILE A 153 3.12 -6.62 10.46
CA ILE A 153 2.03 -5.83 11.08
C ILE A 153 0.68 -6.56 11.18
N ALA A 154 0.57 -7.78 10.62
CA ALA A 154 -0.65 -8.59 10.66
C ALA A 154 -0.69 -9.59 11.83
N VAL A 155 0.44 -9.85 12.50
CA VAL A 155 0.55 -10.81 13.60
C VAL A 155 1.40 -10.24 14.74
N SER A 156 1.18 -10.70 15.97
CA SER A 156 2.11 -10.37 17.07
C SER A 156 3.27 -11.36 17.07
N GLU A 157 4.48 -10.84 17.01
CA GLU A 157 5.74 -11.58 16.98
C GLU A 157 6.47 -11.54 18.34
N GLY A 158 5.95 -10.79 19.32
CA GLY A 158 6.44 -10.72 20.69
C GLY A 158 7.49 -9.63 20.92
N THR A 159 7.81 -8.84 19.90
CA THR A 159 8.72 -7.70 19.97
C THR A 159 7.99 -6.36 20.09
N GLU A 160 6.68 -6.37 19.96
CA GLU A 160 5.91 -5.14 19.79
C GLU A 160 5.76 -4.33 21.08
N GLN A 161 5.73 -3.01 20.93
CA GLN A 161 5.27 -2.08 21.96
C GLN A 161 4.18 -1.20 21.36
N PHE A 162 3.00 -1.19 21.97
CA PHE A 162 1.88 -0.37 21.54
C PHE A 162 1.66 0.78 22.51
N ILE A 163 1.91 1.99 22.06
CA ILE A 163 1.86 3.19 22.91
C ILE A 163 1.00 4.25 22.24
N ASN A 164 -0.04 4.72 22.92
CA ASN A 164 -0.87 5.79 22.39
C ASN A 164 -0.10 7.11 22.30
N SER A 165 -0.45 7.95 21.33
CA SER A 165 0.04 9.32 21.27
C SER A 165 -0.58 10.18 22.38
N ALA A 166 0.23 10.89 23.16
CA ALA A 166 -0.23 11.95 24.05
C ALA A 166 -0.44 13.28 23.33
N LYS A 167 0.38 13.56 22.30
CA LYS A 167 0.31 14.80 21.53
C LYS A 167 0.82 14.60 20.11
N VAL A 168 0.18 15.25 19.14
CA VAL A 168 0.60 15.27 17.73
C VAL A 168 0.75 16.73 17.31
N ILE A 169 1.95 17.10 16.84
CA ILE A 169 2.34 18.49 16.56
C ILE A 169 2.84 18.58 15.13
N LYS A 170 2.02 19.13 14.22
CA LYS A 170 2.47 19.48 12.87
C LYS A 170 3.43 20.67 12.93
N HIS A 171 4.35 20.73 11.96
CA HIS A 171 5.12 21.94 11.75
C HIS A 171 4.17 23.14 11.53
N PRO A 172 4.40 24.30 12.19
CA PRO A 172 3.47 25.44 12.13
C PRO A 172 3.29 26.01 10.72
N ASN A 173 4.29 25.84 9.86
CA ASN A 173 4.28 26.32 8.47
C ASN A 173 3.94 25.21 7.45
N TYR A 174 3.39 24.07 7.89
CA TYR A 174 2.97 23.01 6.95
C TYR A 174 1.90 23.53 5.97
N ASN A 175 2.13 23.33 4.68
CA ASN A 175 1.20 23.68 3.61
C ASN A 175 0.75 22.43 2.85
N SER A 176 -0.52 22.05 3.02
CA SER A 176 -1.09 20.86 2.38
C SER A 176 -1.26 20.94 0.86
N ARG A 177 -1.18 22.15 0.27
CA ARG A 177 -1.28 22.33 -1.20
C ARG A 177 0.06 22.14 -1.90
N SER A 178 1.16 22.56 -1.28
CA SER A 178 2.51 22.49 -1.84
C SER A 178 3.40 21.43 -1.18
N PRO A 179 2.81 20.48 -0.44
CA PRO A 179 3.43 19.72 0.68
C PRO A 179 4.70 20.31 1.35
N ASP A 180 4.82 21.63 1.48
CA ASP A 180 6.02 22.23 2.08
C ASP A 180 5.93 22.16 3.60
N ASN A 181 7.08 21.94 4.25
CA ASN A 181 7.17 21.66 5.70
C ASN A 181 6.32 20.47 6.15
N ASP A 182 6.31 19.41 5.35
CA ASP A 182 5.58 18.18 5.63
C ASP A 182 6.32 17.31 6.67
N ILE A 183 6.25 17.77 7.93
CA ILE A 183 6.87 17.12 9.08
C ILE A 183 6.03 17.35 10.33
N MET A 184 5.93 16.32 11.18
CA MET A 184 5.27 16.38 12.47
C MET A 184 6.03 15.59 13.53
N LEU A 185 5.81 15.98 14.79
CA LEU A 185 6.26 15.25 15.97
C LEU A 185 5.08 14.63 16.70
N ILE A 186 5.25 13.40 17.16
CA ILE A 186 4.30 12.68 17.99
C ILE A 186 4.97 12.38 19.34
N LYS A 187 4.39 12.89 20.43
CA LYS A 187 4.79 12.54 21.80
C LYS A 187 4.04 11.28 22.22
N LEU A 188 4.77 10.27 22.67
CA LEU A 188 4.21 9.05 23.23
C LEU A 188 3.64 9.30 24.64
N ALA A 189 2.55 8.62 25.00
CA ALA A 189 1.93 8.72 26.33
C ALA A 189 2.81 8.17 27.46
N SER A 190 3.71 7.23 27.13
CA SER A 190 4.78 6.75 27.99
C SER A 190 6.04 6.55 27.15
N PRO A 191 7.25 6.63 27.74
CA PRO A 191 8.47 6.27 27.04
C PRO A 191 8.44 4.82 26.57
N ALA A 192 8.95 4.57 25.36
CA ALA A 192 9.26 3.25 24.84
C ALA A 192 10.45 2.63 25.60
N THR A 193 10.40 1.32 25.80
CA THR A 193 11.50 0.54 26.36
C THR A 193 12.50 0.23 25.25
N LEU A 194 13.67 0.84 25.30
CA LEU A 194 14.69 0.65 24.25
C LEU A 194 15.41 -0.70 24.43
N ASN A 195 15.61 -1.42 23.33
CA ASN A 195 16.26 -2.74 23.25
C ASN A 195 16.76 -3.01 21.81
N SER A 196 17.05 -4.27 21.47
CA SER A 196 17.59 -4.64 20.15
C SER A 196 16.61 -4.51 18.98
N TYR A 197 15.30 -4.45 19.23
CA TYR A 197 14.25 -4.36 18.22
C TYR A 197 13.43 -3.06 18.31
N VAL A 198 13.61 -2.26 19.38
CA VAL A 198 13.10 -0.89 19.51
C VAL A 198 14.25 0.03 19.93
N THR A 199 14.70 0.89 19.04
CA THR A 199 15.76 1.87 19.34
C THR A 199 15.50 3.21 18.64
N THR A 200 16.27 4.23 18.98
CA THR A 200 16.15 5.56 18.40
C THR A 200 17.09 5.72 17.21
N VAL A 201 16.66 6.44 16.17
CA VAL A 201 17.54 6.90 15.09
C VAL A 201 18.11 8.28 15.40
N PRO A 202 19.42 8.52 15.18
CA PRO A 202 20.00 9.84 15.40
C PRO A 202 19.51 10.84 14.34
N LEU A 203 19.26 12.07 14.81
CA LEU A 203 19.03 13.21 13.95
C LEU A 203 20.33 13.60 13.20
N PRO A 204 20.21 14.18 12.00
CA PRO A 204 21.36 14.52 11.18
C PRO A 204 22.11 15.73 11.75
N SER A 205 23.43 15.62 11.82
CA SER A 205 24.33 16.72 12.19
C SER A 205 24.62 17.67 11.03
N SER A 206 24.43 17.18 9.80
CA SER A 206 24.55 17.95 8.56
C SER A 206 23.67 17.31 7.48
N CYS A 207 23.34 18.09 6.45
CA CYS A 207 22.56 17.57 5.32
C CYS A 207 23.38 16.60 4.48
N ALA A 208 22.80 15.44 4.14
CA ALA A 208 23.38 14.53 3.16
C ALA A 208 23.42 15.15 1.75
N SER A 209 24.45 14.78 0.98
CA SER A 209 24.68 15.28 -0.38
C SER A 209 24.04 14.37 -1.43
N ALA A 210 23.82 14.90 -2.64
CA ALA A 210 23.42 14.09 -3.79
C ALA A 210 24.41 12.94 -4.03
N GLY A 211 23.92 11.79 -4.48
CA GLY A 211 24.65 10.55 -4.65
C GLY A 211 24.77 9.70 -3.36
N THR A 212 24.48 10.25 -2.18
CA THR A 212 24.49 9.48 -0.93
C THR A 212 23.44 8.37 -1.01
N ARG A 213 23.84 7.13 -0.71
CA ARG A 213 22.95 5.97 -0.63
C ARG A 213 22.23 5.97 0.71
N CYS A 214 20.92 5.75 0.66
CA CYS A 214 20.05 5.78 1.82
C CYS A 214 19.11 4.57 1.81
N LEU A 215 18.77 4.10 3.01
CA LEU A 215 17.75 3.10 3.23
C LEU A 215 16.40 3.79 3.43
N ILE A 216 15.40 3.37 2.68
CA ILE A 216 13.99 3.75 2.82
C ILE A 216 13.25 2.51 3.28
N ALA A 217 12.33 2.63 4.24
CA ALA A 217 11.57 1.49 4.72
C ALA A 217 10.12 1.84 5.07
N GLY A 218 9.22 0.87 4.90
CA GLY A 218 7.80 1.02 5.20
C GLY A 218 6.94 -0.21 4.85
N TRP A 219 5.63 -0.09 5.07
CA TRP A 219 4.62 -1.12 4.76
C TRP A 219 3.63 -0.62 3.69
N GLY A 220 4.08 0.32 2.85
CA GLY A 220 3.30 0.87 1.77
C GLY A 220 3.10 -0.08 0.60
N ASN A 221 2.29 0.37 -0.36
CA ASN A 221 1.95 -0.36 -1.57
C ASN A 221 3.21 -0.76 -2.35
N THR A 222 3.26 -2.02 -2.76
CA THR A 222 4.43 -2.63 -3.43
C THR A 222 4.31 -2.61 -4.95
N LEU A 223 3.17 -2.17 -5.49
CA LEU A 223 2.92 -2.12 -6.93
C LEU A 223 2.93 -0.68 -7.45
N SER A 224 3.59 -0.47 -8.59
CA SER A 224 3.50 0.79 -9.36
C SER A 224 2.11 1.01 -9.99
N SER A 225 1.34 -0.07 -10.14
CA SER A 225 -0.04 -0.04 -10.64
C SER A 225 -0.91 -1.04 -9.88
N GLY A 226 -2.06 -0.60 -9.38
CA GLY A 226 -2.91 -1.39 -8.49
C GLY A 226 -2.46 -1.26 -7.03
N THR A 227 -2.90 -2.20 -6.18
CA THR A 227 -2.68 -2.16 -4.73
C THR A 227 -2.26 -3.53 -4.21
N ASN A 228 -1.13 -3.58 -3.51
CA ASN A 228 -0.69 -4.74 -2.73
C ASN A 228 0.08 -4.23 -1.50
N TYR A 229 -0.61 -4.25 -0.36
CA TYR A 229 -0.03 -3.82 0.92
C TYR A 229 0.59 -5.03 1.62
N PRO A 230 1.90 -5.02 1.89
CA PRO A 230 2.60 -6.13 2.51
C PRO A 230 2.39 -6.13 4.03
N ASP A 231 2.31 -7.33 4.61
CA ASP A 231 2.33 -7.46 6.07
C ASP A 231 3.76 -7.31 6.62
N LEU A 232 4.75 -7.80 5.88
CA LEU A 232 6.16 -7.72 6.25
C LEU A 232 6.76 -6.36 5.88
N LEU A 233 7.67 -5.87 6.73
CA LEU A 233 8.37 -4.62 6.50
C LEU A 233 9.26 -4.70 5.25
N GLN A 234 9.23 -3.63 4.47
CA GLN A 234 9.91 -3.53 3.19
C GLN A 234 10.98 -2.45 3.19
N CYS A 235 12.05 -2.69 2.43
CA CYS A 235 13.27 -1.89 2.37
C CYS A 235 13.62 -1.53 0.92
N LEU A 236 14.19 -0.35 0.70
CA LEU A 236 14.71 0.08 -0.58
C LEU A 236 15.97 0.92 -0.37
N ASP A 237 17.06 0.52 -1.00
CA ASP A 237 18.27 1.34 -1.07
C ASP A 237 18.23 2.29 -2.28
N ALA A 238 18.11 3.58 -2.02
CA ALA A 238 17.96 4.64 -3.02
C ALA A 238 19.05 5.72 -2.88
N PRO A 239 19.58 6.29 -3.98
CA PRO A 239 20.47 7.43 -3.91
C PRO A 239 19.68 8.73 -3.76
N ILE A 240 20.23 9.71 -3.05
CA ILE A 240 19.75 11.10 -3.14
C ILE A 240 20.06 11.64 -4.54
N LEU A 241 19.06 12.22 -5.20
CA LEU A 241 19.23 12.84 -6.51
C LEU A 241 19.69 14.29 -6.41
N THR A 242 20.24 14.83 -7.49
CA THR A 242 20.60 16.25 -7.51
C THR A 242 19.34 17.12 -7.45
N THR A 243 19.46 18.33 -6.89
CA THR A 243 18.39 19.32 -6.91
C THR A 243 17.93 19.62 -8.34
N ARG A 244 18.84 19.56 -9.32
CA ARG A 244 18.51 19.76 -10.74
C ARG A 244 17.59 18.67 -11.27
N GLU A 245 17.91 17.40 -11.05
CA GLU A 245 17.07 16.27 -11.48
C GLU A 245 15.69 16.31 -10.81
N CYS A 246 15.67 16.62 -9.50
CA CYS A 246 14.43 16.77 -8.74
C CYS A 246 13.55 17.90 -9.32
N SER A 247 14.14 19.06 -9.60
CA SER A 247 13.42 20.21 -10.18
C SER A 247 12.98 19.99 -11.63
N ILE A 248 13.73 19.21 -12.43
CA ILE A 248 13.30 18.82 -13.79
C ILE A 248 12.09 17.89 -13.71
N SER A 249 12.10 16.95 -12.76
CA SER A 249 11.00 16.02 -12.52
C SER A 249 9.73 16.74 -12.03
N TYR A 250 9.91 17.79 -11.23
CA TYR A 250 8.82 18.54 -10.60
C TYR A 250 8.97 20.08 -10.76
N PRO A 251 8.75 20.63 -11.97
CA PRO A 251 8.96 22.06 -12.23
C PRO A 251 8.14 22.96 -11.30
N GLY A 252 8.82 23.84 -10.56
CA GLY A 252 8.21 24.83 -9.66
C GLY A 252 7.58 24.27 -8.38
N LYS A 253 7.80 22.98 -8.06
CA LYS A 253 7.19 22.30 -6.90
C LYS A 253 8.17 21.91 -5.81
N ILE A 254 9.46 21.86 -6.10
CA ILE A 254 10.51 21.51 -5.14
C ILE A 254 10.96 22.76 -4.38
N THR A 255 10.84 22.73 -3.05
CA THR A 255 11.32 23.79 -2.16
C THR A 255 12.70 23.46 -1.59
N GLY A 256 13.32 24.41 -0.87
CA GLY A 256 14.58 24.17 -0.15
C GLY A 256 14.45 23.15 1.00
N ASN A 257 13.23 22.79 1.37
CA ASN A 257 12.90 21.83 2.42
C ASN A 257 12.65 20.42 1.90
N MET A 258 12.87 20.20 0.60
CA MET A 258 12.63 18.93 -0.06
C MET A 258 13.90 18.43 -0.73
N PHE A 259 13.98 17.11 -0.90
CA PHE A 259 14.93 16.49 -1.81
C PHE A 259 14.27 15.27 -2.47
N CYS A 260 14.79 14.86 -3.63
CA CYS A 260 14.37 13.62 -4.27
C CYS A 260 15.37 12.51 -3.98
N ALA A 261 14.88 11.28 -3.87
CA ALA A 261 15.70 10.08 -3.83
C ALA A 261 15.02 8.97 -4.64
N GLY A 262 15.81 8.08 -5.22
CA GLY A 262 15.30 7.00 -6.07
C GLY A 262 15.96 6.99 -7.44
N PHE A 263 15.20 6.55 -8.43
CA PHE A 263 15.72 6.18 -9.75
C PHE A 263 14.89 6.86 -10.84
N ILE A 264 15.54 7.65 -11.70
CA ILE A 264 14.85 8.42 -12.77
C ILE A 264 14.22 7.49 -13.81
N GLU A 265 14.80 6.32 -14.02
CA GLU A 265 14.28 5.27 -14.89
C GLU A 265 12.93 4.70 -14.42
N GLY A 266 12.56 4.92 -13.15
CA GLY A 266 11.38 4.32 -12.52
C GLY A 266 11.65 2.90 -12.02
N GLY A 267 10.58 2.16 -11.73
CA GLY A 267 10.63 0.76 -11.25
C GLY A 267 11.00 0.59 -9.77
N LYS A 268 11.58 1.62 -9.12
CA LYS A 268 11.94 1.59 -7.71
C LYS A 268 11.56 2.87 -6.96
N ASP A 269 10.68 2.79 -5.96
CA ASP A 269 10.22 3.96 -5.20
C ASP A 269 9.43 3.59 -3.94
N ALA A 270 9.37 4.54 -2.99
CA ALA A 270 8.36 4.51 -1.93
C ALA A 270 6.96 4.79 -2.50
N CYS A 271 5.91 4.39 -1.79
CA CYS A 271 4.54 4.47 -2.29
C CYS A 271 3.51 4.80 -1.20
N GLN A 272 2.22 4.75 -1.54
CA GLN A 272 1.16 5.03 -0.58
C GLN A 272 1.24 4.08 0.63
N GLY A 273 1.22 4.63 1.85
CA GLY A 273 1.42 3.90 3.10
C GLY A 273 2.85 4.02 3.66
N ASP A 274 3.86 4.28 2.82
CA ASP A 274 5.23 4.54 3.30
C ASP A 274 5.39 5.94 3.89
N SER A 275 4.44 6.84 3.61
CA SER A 275 4.38 8.21 4.12
C SER A 275 4.73 8.32 5.60
N GLY A 276 5.58 9.28 5.95
CA GLY A 276 6.09 9.45 7.31
C GLY A 276 7.25 8.52 7.68
N GLY A 277 7.51 7.48 6.89
CA GLY A 277 8.61 6.54 7.09
C GLY A 277 10.01 7.16 6.95
N PRO A 278 11.04 6.48 7.46
CA PRO A 278 12.42 6.97 7.48
C PRO A 278 13.10 6.95 6.12
N VAL A 279 13.98 7.94 5.89
CA VAL A 279 15.10 7.85 4.93
C VAL A 279 16.40 7.99 5.69
N ILE A 280 17.14 6.89 5.81
CA ILE A 280 18.37 6.82 6.60
C ILE A 280 19.58 6.83 5.70
N CYS A 281 20.45 7.83 5.85
CA CYS A 281 21.72 7.89 5.12
C CYS A 281 22.86 7.96 6.14
N ASN A 282 23.88 7.11 5.97
CA ASN A 282 25.01 7.02 6.90
C ASN A 282 24.58 6.89 8.38
N GLY A 283 23.50 6.15 8.64
CA GLY A 283 22.96 5.93 9.97
C GLY A 283 22.16 7.09 10.57
N GLN A 284 21.94 8.20 9.85
CA GLN A 284 21.17 9.36 10.33
C GLN A 284 19.86 9.55 9.55
N LEU A 285 18.83 10.06 10.22
CA LEU A 285 17.51 10.35 9.63
C LEU A 285 17.55 11.62 8.77
N GLN A 286 17.85 11.47 7.49
CA GLN A 286 18.00 12.59 6.56
C GLN A 286 16.68 13.01 5.91
N GLY A 287 15.72 12.08 5.81
CA GLY A 287 14.44 12.33 5.18
C GLY A 287 13.25 11.67 5.85
N VAL A 288 12.07 12.20 5.50
CA VAL A 288 10.77 11.63 5.80
C VAL A 288 10.04 11.43 4.48
N VAL A 289 9.48 10.24 4.24
CA VAL A 289 8.66 9.95 3.04
C VAL A 289 7.47 10.92 3.00
N SER A 290 7.33 11.67 1.92
CA SER A 290 6.35 12.77 1.85
C SER A 290 5.40 12.62 0.67
N TRP A 291 5.87 12.73 -0.57
CA TRP A 291 4.99 12.66 -1.74
C TRP A 291 5.73 12.25 -3.02
N GLY A 292 4.97 11.98 -4.08
CA GLY A 292 5.46 11.69 -5.42
C GLY A 292 4.29 11.67 -6.41
N TYR A 293 4.58 11.68 -7.72
CA TYR A 293 3.56 11.45 -8.73
C TYR A 293 3.50 9.96 -9.08
N GLY A 294 2.41 9.30 -8.66
CA GLY A 294 2.32 7.85 -8.70
C GLY A 294 3.40 7.23 -7.82
N CYS A 295 3.80 6.00 -8.15
CA CYS A 295 4.92 5.31 -7.50
C CYS A 295 5.78 4.66 -8.57
N ALA A 296 7.10 4.85 -8.47
CA ALA A 296 8.08 4.24 -9.37
C ALA A 296 7.83 4.54 -10.85
N LEU A 297 7.22 5.70 -11.14
CA LEU A 297 7.03 6.17 -12.50
C LEU A 297 8.34 6.76 -13.04
N ARG A 298 8.63 6.48 -14.30
CA ARG A 298 9.77 7.07 -15.00
C ARG A 298 9.69 8.60 -14.94
N ASN A 299 10.82 9.24 -14.63
CA ASN A 299 11.00 10.68 -14.43
C ASN A 299 10.29 11.28 -13.21
N TYR A 300 9.70 10.47 -12.32
CA TYR A 300 9.01 10.95 -11.11
C TYR A 300 9.53 10.20 -9.88
N PRO A 301 10.74 10.53 -9.39
CA PRO A 301 11.27 9.95 -8.16
C PRO A 301 10.49 10.42 -6.94
N GLY A 302 10.52 9.67 -5.83
CA GLY A 302 9.95 10.11 -4.57
C GLY A 302 10.55 11.43 -4.06
N VAL A 303 9.70 12.23 -3.40
CA VAL A 303 10.06 13.49 -2.76
C VAL A 303 9.95 13.35 -1.24
N TYR A 304 10.99 13.79 -0.54
CA TYR A 304 11.18 13.58 0.88
C TYR A 304 11.40 14.92 1.58
N THR A 305 10.86 15.05 2.79
CA THR A 305 11.12 16.21 3.64
C THR A 305 12.56 16.19 4.12
N LYS A 306 13.29 17.29 3.97
CA LYS A 306 14.73 17.42 4.27
C LYS A 306 14.97 17.70 5.76
N VAL A 307 15.15 16.65 6.55
CA VAL A 307 15.15 16.70 8.03
C VAL A 307 16.22 17.63 8.62
N CYS A 308 17.39 17.75 7.99
CA CYS A 308 18.45 18.64 8.48
C CYS A 308 18.03 20.12 8.58
N ASN A 309 16.97 20.55 7.87
CA ASN A 309 16.44 21.92 7.99
C ASN A 309 15.57 22.12 9.24
N TYR A 310 15.21 21.05 9.95
CA TYR A 310 14.21 21.06 11.02
C TYR A 310 14.79 20.77 12.41
N ILE A 311 16.11 20.65 12.56
CA ILE A 311 16.76 20.27 13.82
C ILE A 311 16.37 21.19 14.97
N ASP A 312 16.46 22.51 14.77
CA ASP A 312 16.11 23.48 15.79
C ASP A 312 14.63 23.40 16.17
N TRP A 313 13.74 23.25 15.18
CA TRP A 313 12.31 23.08 15.44
C TRP A 313 12.03 21.81 16.23
N ILE A 314 12.67 20.69 15.87
CA ILE A 314 12.51 19.41 16.56
C ILE A 314 12.94 19.55 18.02
N GLN A 315 14.15 20.07 18.27
CA GLN A 315 14.70 20.21 19.61
C GLN A 315 13.88 21.17 20.48
N ASN A 316 13.52 22.34 19.95
CA ASN A 316 12.70 23.31 20.68
C ASN A 316 11.29 22.77 20.99
N THR A 317 10.69 22.02 20.06
CA THR A 317 9.38 21.40 20.28
C THR A 317 9.46 20.31 21.36
N ILE A 318 10.49 19.46 21.34
CA ILE A 318 10.71 18.45 22.37
C ILE A 318 10.94 19.09 23.74
N ALA A 319 11.78 20.13 23.84
CA ALA A 319 12.11 20.79 25.10
C ALA A 319 10.91 21.53 25.73
N SER A 320 9.96 21.98 24.91
CA SER A 320 8.79 22.75 25.36
C SER A 320 7.54 21.89 25.65
N ASN A 321 7.62 20.57 25.53
CA ASN A 321 6.46 19.68 25.63
C ASN A 321 6.71 18.42 26.46
#